data_AF-A0AAP6BE94-F1
#
_entry.id   AF-A0AAP6BE94-F1
#
_cell.length_a   1.000
_cell.length_b   1.000
_cell.length_c   1.000
_cell.angle_alpha   90.00
_cell.angle_beta   90.00
_cell.angle_gamma   90.00
#
_symmetry.space_group_name_H-M   'P 1'
#
loop_
_entity.id
_entity.type
_entity.pdbx_description
1 polymer ?
#
loop_
_entity_poly.entity_id
_entity_poly.type
_entity_poly.pdbx_seq_one_letter_code
_entity_poly.pdbx_strand_id
1 'polypeptide(L)'
;MSHVRCPNPTCKGPQQRFRDLEGAEIAAAAQVMSKFESEQGERFRPSAYHRCTGTGCRRIQRKDKWTMGGNLPEEMQIRPES
;
A
#
# COMPACT_ATOMS: atom_id res chain seq x y z
N MET A 1 -0.36 13.29 9.58
CA MET A 1 0.06 12.38 8.49
C MET A 1 0.53 13.22 7.31
N SER A 2 1.74 12.99 6.81
CA SER A 2 2.28 13.65 5.63
C SER A 2 1.64 13.09 4.37
N HIS A 3 1.25 13.95 3.43
CA HIS A 3 0.81 13.48 2.12
C HIS A 3 2.02 12.91 1.36
N VAL A 4 1.89 11.70 0.82
CA VAL A 4 2.97 11.01 0.10
C VAL A 4 2.56 10.83 -1.35
N ARG A 5 3.56 10.76 -2.23
CA ARG A 5 3.29 10.55 -3.65
C ARG A 5 2.61 9.19 -3.87
N CYS A 6 1.43 9.17 -4.46
CA CYS A 6 0.77 7.97 -4.95
C CYS A 6 0.93 7.88 -6.49
N PRO A 7 1.59 6.85 -7.02
CA PRO A 7 1.71 6.67 -8.47
C PRO A 7 0.46 6.09 -9.13
N ASN A 8 -0.59 5.76 -8.37
CA ASN A 8 -1.77 5.10 -8.93
C ASN A 8 -2.63 6.10 -9.72
N PRO A 9 -2.95 5.82 -11.01
CA PRO A 9 -3.73 6.73 -11.87
C PRO A 9 -5.16 6.99 -11.37
N THR A 10 -5.71 6.16 -10.48
CA THR A 10 -7.05 6.40 -9.89
C THR A 10 -7.07 7.57 -8.90
N CYS A 11 -5.91 8.04 -8.45
CA CYS A 11 -5.80 9.17 -7.53
C CYS A 11 -5.84 10.50 -8.29
N LYS A 12 -6.72 11.42 -7.89
CA LYS A 12 -6.85 12.78 -8.47
C LYS A 12 -5.76 13.74 -7.97
N GLY A 13 -4.50 13.34 -8.09
CA GLY A 13 -3.34 14.17 -7.72
C GLY A 13 -2.17 13.36 -7.19
N PRO A 14 -0.94 13.91 -7.28
CA PRO A 14 0.27 13.16 -6.95
C PRO A 14 0.36 12.85 -5.47
N GLN A 15 -0.13 13.71 -4.59
CA GLN A 15 -0.02 13.56 -3.13
C GLN A 15 -1.34 13.05 -2.54
N GLN A 16 -1.27 11.93 -1.82
CA GLN A 16 -2.42 11.31 -1.17
C GLN A 16 -2.14 11.06 0.31
N ARG A 17 -3.20 10.88 1.08
CA ARG A 17 -3.10 10.36 2.45
C ARG A 17 -2.86 8.87 2.43
N PHE A 18 -2.06 8.42 3.37
CA PHE A 18 -1.72 7.02 3.55
C PHE A 18 -1.86 6.66 5.02
N ARG A 19 -2.41 5.47 5.28
CA ARG A 19 -2.50 4.89 6.63
C ARG A 19 -1.77 3.56 6.69
N ASP A 20 -1.47 3.10 7.90
CA ASP A 20 -0.88 1.78 8.09
C ASP A 20 -1.80 0.66 7.59
N LEU A 21 -1.18 -0.46 7.23
CA LEU A 21 -1.90 -1.66 6.80
C LEU A 21 -2.63 -2.29 7.99
N GLU A 22 -3.86 -2.74 7.77
CA GLU A 22 -4.72 -3.28 8.82
C GLU A 22 -5.35 -4.62 8.41
N GLY A 23 -5.53 -5.52 9.36
CA GLY A 23 -6.27 -6.77 9.18
C GLY A 23 -5.83 -7.58 7.94
N ALA A 24 -6.78 -7.84 7.04
CA ALA A 24 -6.54 -8.62 5.81
C ALA A 24 -5.55 -7.95 4.83
N GLU A 25 -5.36 -6.63 4.90
CA GLU A 25 -4.42 -5.91 4.04
C GLU A 25 -2.96 -6.35 4.29
N ILE A 26 -2.64 -6.76 5.52
CA ILE A 26 -1.28 -7.20 5.88
C ILE A 26 -0.92 -8.49 5.12
N ALA A 27 -1.81 -9.46 5.10
CA ALA A 27 -1.60 -10.72 4.40
C ALA A 27 -1.53 -10.52 2.88
N ALA A 28 -2.44 -9.72 2.32
CA ALA A 28 -2.41 -9.39 0.90
C ALA A 28 -1.17 -8.56 0.52
N ALA A 29 -0.72 -7.65 1.38
CA ALA A 29 0.52 -6.93 1.17
C ALA A 29 1.73 -7.87 1.14
N ALA A 30 1.78 -8.87 2.02
CA ALA A 30 2.84 -9.88 1.98
C ALA A 30 2.86 -10.62 0.63
N GLN A 31 1.70 -11.00 0.10
CA GLN A 31 1.58 -11.63 -1.22
C GLN A 31 2.05 -10.68 -2.33
N VAL A 32 1.58 -9.43 -2.33
CA VAL A 32 1.94 -8.41 -3.32
C VAL A 32 3.44 -8.09 -3.29
N MET A 33 4.05 -8.09 -2.10
CA MET A 33 5.45 -7.77 -1.92
C MET A 33 6.39 -8.95 -2.16
N SER A 34 5.89 -10.19 -2.15
CA SER A 34 6.70 -11.40 -2.42
C SER A 34 7.39 -11.40 -3.80
N LYS A 35 6.88 -10.63 -4.77
CA LYS A 35 7.53 -10.42 -6.07
C LYS A 35 8.83 -9.60 -6.01
N PHE A 36 9.13 -8.96 -4.88
CA PHE A 36 10.36 -8.23 -4.66
C PHE A 36 11.27 -9.08 -3.76
N GLU A 37 12.43 -9.47 -4.27
CA GLU A 37 13.40 -10.32 -3.55
C GLU A 37 13.82 -9.73 -2.18
N SER A 38 13.88 -8.40 -2.09
CA SER A 38 14.18 -7.68 -0.85
C SER A 38 13.11 -7.81 0.23
N GLU A 39 11.92 -8.32 -0.12
CA GLU A 39 10.73 -8.36 0.72
C GLU A 39 10.16 -9.78 0.88
N GLN A 40 10.91 -10.82 0.50
CA GLN A 40 10.46 -12.22 0.62
C GLN A 40 10.64 -12.78 2.05
N GLY A 41 9.70 -13.61 2.48
CA GLY A 41 9.75 -14.33 3.75
C GLY A 41 9.84 -13.40 4.97
N GLU A 42 10.77 -13.67 5.87
CA GLU A 42 10.98 -12.92 7.12
C GLU A 42 11.44 -11.47 6.90
N ARG A 43 11.80 -11.08 5.67
CA ARG A 43 12.19 -9.70 5.34
C ARG A 43 10.99 -8.76 5.27
N PHE A 44 9.81 -9.28 4.94
CA PHE A 44 8.60 -8.46 4.88
C PHE A 44 8.21 -7.95 6.26
N ARG A 45 8.20 -6.63 6.43
CA ARG A 45 7.75 -5.97 7.66
C ARG A 45 6.52 -5.12 7.35
N PRO A 46 5.31 -5.52 7.77
CA PRO A 46 4.08 -4.76 7.47
C PRO A 46 4.15 -3.30 7.89
N SER A 47 4.82 -3.00 9.01
CA SER A 47 4.99 -1.64 9.54
C SER A 47 5.82 -0.71 8.64
N ALA A 48 6.60 -1.26 7.71
CA ALA A 48 7.34 -0.48 6.71
C ALA A 48 6.45 0.00 5.54
N TYR A 49 5.21 -0.48 5.47
CA TYR A 49 4.27 -0.20 4.40
C TYR A 49 3.06 0.59 4.88
N HIS A 50 2.44 1.29 3.94
CA HIS A 50 1.18 1.99 4.14
C HIS A 50 0.30 1.89 2.88
N ARG A 51 -1.01 2.08 3.04
CA ARG A 51 -2.00 2.07 1.96
C ARG A 51 -2.54 3.48 1.71
N CYS A 52 -2.68 3.83 0.43
CA CYS A 52 -3.37 5.05 0.01
C CYS A 52 -4.84 5.00 0.45
N THR A 53 -5.36 6.09 1.00
CA THR A 53 -6.74 6.18 1.49
C THR A 53 -7.71 6.81 0.49
N GLY A 54 -7.18 7.25 -0.67
CA GLY A 54 -7.99 7.75 -1.77
C GLY A 54 -9.03 6.74 -2.24
N THR A 55 -10.23 7.21 -2.55
CA THR A 55 -11.36 6.38 -2.97
C THR A 55 -10.99 5.49 -4.14
N GLY A 56 -11.19 4.17 -4.00
CA GLY A 56 -10.87 3.18 -5.02
C GLY A 56 -9.37 2.91 -5.21
N CYS A 57 -8.49 3.57 -4.45
CA CYS A 57 -7.05 3.31 -4.51
C CYS A 57 -6.67 2.09 -3.67
N ARG A 58 -6.01 1.13 -4.32
CA ARG A 58 -5.47 -0.10 -3.71
C ARG A 58 -3.96 -0.05 -3.49
N ARG A 59 -3.33 1.10 -3.73
CA ARG A 59 -1.87 1.24 -3.69
C ARG A 59 -1.37 1.00 -2.26
N ILE A 60 -0.49 0.02 -2.12
CA ILE A 60 0.43 -0.07 -0.99
C ILE A 60 1.82 0.37 -1.46
N GLN A 61 2.53 1.07 -0.60
CA GLN A 61 3.91 1.47 -0.87
C GLN A 61 4.73 1.48 0.39
N ARG A 62 6.05 1.40 0.22
CA ARG A 62 6.99 1.46 1.33
C ARG A 62 7.15 2.91 1.79
N LYS A 63 7.22 3.13 3.11
CA LYS A 63 7.25 4.47 3.71
C LYS A 63 8.49 5.28 3.35
N ASP A 64 9.62 4.61 3.15
CA ASP A 64 10.92 5.21 2.80
C ASP A 64 11.17 5.27 1.27
N LYS A 65 10.39 4.55 0.46
CA LYS A 65 10.58 4.43 -0.99
C LYS A 65 9.25 4.27 -1.73
N TRP A 66 8.65 5.38 -2.14
CA TRP A 66 7.32 5.42 -2.79
C TRP A 66 7.22 4.61 -4.10
N THR A 67 8.35 4.38 -4.80
CA THR A 67 8.41 3.55 -6.00
C THR A 67 8.28 2.06 -5.70
N MET A 68 8.62 1.64 -4.47
CA MET A 68 8.49 0.26 -4.01
C MET A 68 7.09 0.01 -3.44
N GLY A 69 6.40 -0.99 -3.99
CA GLY A 69 5.03 -1.31 -3.60
C GLY A 69 4.25 -1.98 -4.72
N GLY A 70 2.97 -2.24 -4.47
CA GLY A 70 2.03 -2.79 -5.45
C GLY A 70 0.60 -2.32 -5.19
N ASN A 71 -0.35 -2.95 -5.86
CA ASN A 71 -1.76 -2.74 -5.56
C ASN A 71 -2.30 -3.99 -4.88
N LEU A 72 -3.14 -3.80 -3.85
CA LEU A 72 -3.93 -4.89 -3.28
C LEU A 72 -4.86 -5.49 -4.35
N PRO A 73 -5.26 -6.77 -4.21
CA PRO A 73 -6.16 -7.44 -5.16
C PRO A 73 -7.49 -6.71 -5.33
N GLU A 74 -8.10 -6.82 -6.51
CA GLU A 74 -9.34 -6.10 -6.82
C GLU A 74 -10.54 -6.62 -6.04
N GLU A 75 -10.57 -7.93 -5.80
CA GLU A 75 -11.55 -8.68 -5.04
C GLU A 75 -11.53 -8.36 -3.53
N MET A 76 -10.47 -7.73 -3.03
CA MET A 76 -10.38 -7.32 -1.63
C MET A 76 -11.27 -6.09 -1.38
N GLN A 77 -12.16 -6.20 -0.39
CA GLN A 77 -12.91 -5.05 0.11
C GLN A 77 -11.97 -4.09 0.84
N ILE A 78 -11.69 -2.95 0.19
CA ILE A 78 -10.93 -1.84 0.78
C ILE A 78 -11.89 -0.83 1.39
N ARG A 79 -11.71 -0.55 2.67
CA ARG A 79 -12.46 0.52 3.34
C ARG A 79 -11.78 1.87 3.09
N PRO A 80 -12.53 2.93 2.72
CA PRO A 80 -11.98 4.29 2.76
C PRO A 80 -11.59 4.67 4.20
N GLU A 81 -10.76 5.70 4.36
CA GLU A 81 -10.56 6.33 5.67
C GLU A 81 -11.92 6.75 6.24
N SER A 82 -12.19 6.39 7.49
CA SER A 82 -13.35 6.89 8.26
C SER A 82 -13.08 8.30 8.76
#